data_AF-A0A1G0NC03-F1
#
_entry.id   AF-A0A1G0NC03-F1
#
_cell.length_a   1.000
_cell.length_b   1.000
_cell.length_c   1.000
_cell.angle_alpha   90.00
_cell.angle_beta   90.00
_cell.angle_gamma   90.00
#
_symmetry.space_group_name_H-M   'P 1'
#
loop_
_entity.id
_entity.type
_entity.pdbx_description
1 polymer ?
#
loop_
_entity_poly.entity_id
_entity_poly.type
_entity_poly.pdbx_seq_one_letter_code
_entity_poly.pdbx_strand_id
1 'polypeptide(L)'
;MNESPKLSPTEVDPWRFCKDGQSWEIRSDVAAFPRLADEFTQGTLLCRVLGRVNQRGSLSLQLAVSGEVKMTCQRCLNGMPYTVDLERTLYLARNEAEMERLDALPGSDAIQAGETLSLVELVEDEVLLSLPVAVMHAEGKCPV
;
A
#
# COMPACT_ATOMS: atom_id res chain seq x y z
N MET A 1 10.39 24.89 10.39
CA MET A 1 8.93 24.77 10.38
C MET A 1 8.52 24.51 8.94
N ASN A 2 8.53 23.26 8.49
CA ASN A 2 7.99 22.89 7.19
C ASN A 2 6.87 21.90 7.45
N GLU A 3 5.65 22.42 7.47
CA GLU A 3 4.45 21.61 7.41
C GLU A 3 4.34 21.10 5.97
N SER A 4 4.97 19.96 5.68
CA SER A 4 4.72 19.26 4.42
C SER A 4 3.22 18.97 4.34
N PRO A 5 2.54 19.31 3.22
CA PRO A 5 1.11 19.06 3.08
C PRO A 5 0.88 17.55 3.13
N LYS A 6 0.33 17.07 4.26
CA LYS A 6 -0.02 15.67 4.42
C LYS A 6 -1.19 15.35 3.52
N LEU A 7 -1.15 14.18 2.89
CA LEU A 7 -2.27 13.67 2.12
C LEU A 7 -3.49 13.51 3.03
N SER A 8 -4.64 13.96 2.55
CA SER A 8 -5.91 13.75 3.25
C SER A 8 -6.39 12.31 3.02
N PRO A 9 -6.79 11.58 4.07
CA PRO A 9 -7.34 10.24 3.91
C PRO A 9 -8.57 10.30 2.99
N THR A 10 -8.51 9.55 1.89
CA THR A 10 -9.64 9.47 0.95
C THR A 10 -10.57 8.38 1.43
N GLU A 11 -11.52 8.74 2.28
CA GLU A 11 -12.56 7.84 2.76
C GLU A 11 -13.57 7.53 1.66
N VAL A 12 -13.71 6.25 1.33
CA VAL A 12 -14.68 5.76 0.36
C VAL A 12 -15.45 4.58 0.94
N ASP A 13 -16.64 4.33 0.42
CA ASP A 13 -17.34 3.07 0.65
C ASP A 13 -16.71 2.01 -0.27
N PRO A 14 -15.98 1.02 0.27
CA PRO A 14 -15.28 0.03 -0.55
C PRO A 14 -16.23 -0.89 -1.33
N TRP A 15 -17.44 -1.12 -0.81
CA TRP A 15 -18.46 -1.92 -1.48
C TRP A 15 -18.95 -1.22 -2.73
N ARG A 16 -19.26 0.07 -2.59
CA ARG A 16 -19.74 0.91 -3.69
C ARG A 16 -18.62 1.19 -4.69
N PHE A 17 -17.42 1.49 -4.21
CA PHE A 17 -16.23 1.69 -5.05
C PHE A 17 -15.98 0.50 -5.99
N CYS A 18 -16.07 -0.73 -5.47
CA CYS A 18 -15.96 -1.94 -6.28
C CYS A 18 -17.15 -2.14 -7.22
N LYS A 19 -18.39 -1.95 -6.74
CA LYS A 19 -19.60 -2.12 -7.56
C LYS A 19 -19.67 -1.16 -8.74
N ASP A 20 -19.32 0.09 -8.52
CA ASP A 20 -19.29 1.15 -9.54
C ASP A 20 -18.03 1.06 -10.42
N GLY A 21 -17.10 0.16 -10.11
CA GLY A 21 -15.85 -0.01 -10.86
C GLY A 21 -14.96 1.23 -10.83
N GLN A 22 -14.97 1.94 -9.70
CA GLN A 22 -14.22 3.18 -9.54
C GLN A 22 -12.71 2.91 -9.51
N SER A 23 -11.94 3.92 -9.90
CA SER A 23 -10.49 3.92 -9.79
C SER A 23 -10.04 5.19 -9.13
N TRP A 24 -9.09 5.06 -8.22
CA TRP A 24 -8.44 6.15 -7.53
C TRP A 24 -6.95 6.07 -7.83
N GLU A 25 -6.36 7.20 -8.21
CA GLU A 25 -4.95 7.30 -8.51
C GLU A 25 -4.42 8.58 -7.88
N ILE A 26 -3.32 8.45 -7.16
CA ILE A 26 -2.64 9.58 -6.56
C ILE A 26 -1.14 9.46 -6.76
N ARG A 27 -0.50 10.59 -7.03
CA ARG A 27 0.95 10.67 -7.11
C ARG A 27 1.42 11.73 -6.13
N SER A 28 2.22 11.32 -5.17
CA SER A 28 2.74 12.22 -4.14
C SER A 28 4.05 11.71 -3.57
N ASP A 29 4.78 12.63 -2.96
CA ASP A 29 6.03 12.30 -2.31
C ASP A 29 5.79 11.44 -1.07
N VAL A 30 6.73 10.55 -0.76
CA VAL A 30 6.69 9.72 0.46
C VAL A 30 6.58 10.56 1.73
N ALA A 31 7.08 11.80 1.70
CA ALA A 31 6.98 12.75 2.80
C ALA A 31 5.54 13.28 3.03
N ALA A 32 4.64 13.12 2.05
CA ALA A 32 3.24 13.48 2.19
C ALA A 32 2.42 12.39 2.89
N PHE A 33 2.93 11.16 2.92
CA PHE A 33 2.34 10.01 3.59
C PHE A 33 2.87 9.93 5.03
N PRO A 34 2.03 10.15 6.05
CA PRO A 34 2.49 10.26 7.42
C PRO A 34 3.15 8.98 7.96
N ARG A 35 2.72 7.79 7.53
CA ARG A 35 3.27 6.52 7.99
C ARG A 35 4.51 6.11 7.19
N LEU A 36 4.59 6.51 5.92
CA LEU A 36 5.75 6.21 5.07
C LEU A 36 6.88 7.23 5.21
N ALA A 37 6.59 8.44 5.70
CA ALA A 37 7.58 9.50 5.89
C ALA A 37 8.68 9.14 6.91
N ASP A 38 8.39 8.25 7.88
CA ASP A 38 9.38 7.75 8.84
C ASP A 38 10.27 6.65 8.24
N GLU A 39 9.75 5.88 7.28
CA GLU A 39 10.48 4.77 6.62
C GLU A 39 11.35 5.24 5.45
N PHE A 40 10.87 6.24 4.69
CA PHE A 40 11.57 6.77 3.52
C PHE A 40 12.07 8.18 3.75
N THR A 41 13.31 8.45 3.34
CA THR A 41 13.90 9.79 3.43
C THR A 41 13.42 10.74 2.34
N GLN A 42 13.19 10.23 1.13
CA GLN A 42 12.74 11.02 -0.03
C GLN A 42 12.24 10.10 -1.15
N GLY A 43 11.49 10.65 -2.08
CA GLY A 43 11.00 9.92 -3.27
C GLY A 43 9.53 10.17 -3.53
N THR A 44 9.05 9.60 -4.63
CA THR A 44 7.68 9.77 -5.09
C THR A 44 7.04 8.41 -5.33
N LEU A 45 5.83 8.24 -4.81
CA LEU A 45 5.02 7.05 -5.02
C LEU A 45 3.80 7.39 -5.87
N LEU A 46 3.55 6.55 -6.87
CA LEU A 46 2.32 6.49 -7.63
C LEU A 46 1.48 5.35 -7.08
N CYS A 47 0.37 5.70 -6.46
CA CYS A 47 -0.53 4.78 -5.81
C CYS A 47 -1.84 4.73 -6.61
N ARG A 48 -2.29 3.52 -6.91
CA ARG A 48 -3.48 3.29 -7.72
C ARG A 48 -4.33 2.21 -7.08
N VAL A 49 -5.61 2.48 -6.92
CA VAL A 49 -6.59 1.55 -6.37
C VAL A 49 -7.74 1.42 -7.37
N LEU A 50 -8.06 0.20 -7.77
CA LEU A 50 -9.17 -0.10 -8.67
C LEU A 50 -10.16 -1.05 -8.02
N GLY A 51 -11.43 -0.65 -8.00
CA GLY A 51 -12.54 -1.49 -7.62
C GLY A 51 -12.89 -2.46 -8.74
N ARG A 52 -12.96 -3.75 -8.42
CA ARG A 52 -13.36 -4.82 -9.34
C ARG A 52 -14.45 -5.65 -8.70
N VAL A 53 -15.32 -6.18 -9.55
CA VAL A 53 -16.31 -7.20 -9.19
C VAL A 53 -15.92 -8.48 -9.90
N ASN A 54 -15.69 -9.55 -9.16
CA ASN A 54 -15.43 -10.86 -9.72
C ASN A 54 -16.71 -11.53 -10.21
N GLN A 55 -16.55 -12.54 -11.06
CA GLN A 55 -17.65 -13.28 -11.68
C GLN A 55 -18.59 -13.97 -10.67
N ARG A 56 -18.11 -14.23 -9.44
CA ARG A 56 -18.91 -14.79 -8.33
C ARG A 56 -19.68 -13.72 -7.53
N GLY A 57 -19.59 -12.45 -7.92
CA GLY A 57 -20.15 -11.32 -7.17
C GLY A 57 -19.29 -10.86 -5.98
N SER A 58 -18.13 -11.47 -5.78
CA SER A 58 -17.15 -11.02 -4.77
C SER A 58 -16.48 -9.74 -5.23
N LEU A 59 -16.37 -8.76 -4.34
CA LEU A 59 -15.72 -7.49 -4.62
C LEU A 59 -14.23 -7.58 -4.28
N SER A 60 -13.39 -6.95 -5.09
CA SER A 60 -11.94 -6.95 -4.89
C SER A 60 -11.35 -5.59 -5.25
N LEU A 61 -10.42 -5.10 -4.44
CA LEU A 61 -9.64 -3.91 -4.67
C LEU A 61 -8.27 -4.33 -5.22
N GLN A 62 -7.91 -3.85 -6.40
CA GLN A 62 -6.57 -4.00 -6.94
C GLN A 62 -5.77 -2.75 -6.58
N LEU A 63 -4.75 -2.93 -5.76
CA LEU A 63 -3.80 -1.89 -5.37
C LEU A 63 -2.52 -2.10 -6.17
N ALA A 64 -2.05 -1.02 -6.79
CA ALA A 64 -0.77 -0.97 -7.46
C ALA A 64 -0.02 0.27 -6.97
N VAL A 65 1.16 0.05 -6.41
CA VAL A 65 2.04 1.11 -5.93
C VAL A 65 3.37 0.97 -6.62
N SER A 66 3.80 2.03 -7.28
CA SER A 66 5.09 2.06 -7.96
C SER A 66 5.79 3.39 -7.72
N GLY A 67 7.10 3.37 -7.52
CA GLY A 67 7.85 4.60 -7.36
C GLY A 67 9.29 4.40 -6.92
N GLU A 68 10.09 5.45 -7.10
CA GLU A 68 11.47 5.48 -6.65
C GLU A 68 11.58 6.27 -5.35
N VAL A 69 12.10 5.59 -4.33
CA VAL A 69 12.26 6.11 -2.98
C VAL A 69 13.69 5.92 -2.52
N LYS A 70 14.07 6.62 -1.45
CA LYS A 70 15.34 6.38 -0.77
C LYS A 70 15.05 6.00 0.66
N MET A 71 15.73 4.95 1.09
CA MET A 71 15.67 4.44 2.46
C MET A 71 17.02 4.61 3.12
N THR A 72 17.01 4.68 4.44
CA THR A 72 18.24 4.68 5.23
C THR A 72 18.62 3.23 5.52
N CYS A 73 19.83 2.83 5.13
CA CYS A 73 20.29 1.49 5.46
C CYS A 73 20.46 1.33 6.99
N GLN A 74 19.80 0.35 7.58
CA GLN A 74 19.86 0.08 9.03
C GLN A 74 21.27 -0.34 9.53
N ARG A 75 22.22 -0.60 8.63
CA ARG A 75 23.58 -1.03 8.96
C ARG A 75 24.64 0.05 8.80
N CYS A 76 24.66 0.77 7.68
CA CYS A 76 25.64 1.81 7.40
C CYS A 76 25.09 3.24 7.52
N LEU A 77 23.78 3.39 7.79
CA LEU A 77 23.06 4.68 7.86
C LEU A 77 23.16 5.54 6.60
N ASN A 78 23.58 4.96 5.48
CA ASN A 78 23.70 5.66 4.21
C ASN A 78 22.40 5.54 3.40
N GLY A 79 22.10 6.58 2.61
CA GLY A 79 20.93 6.59 1.74
C GLY A 79 21.07 5.60 0.59
N MET A 80 20.12 4.67 0.50
CA MET A 80 20.03 3.69 -0.57
C MET A 80 18.80 3.99 -1.44
N PRO A 81 18.95 4.09 -2.78
CA PRO A 81 17.79 4.11 -3.67
C PRO A 81 17.08 2.75 -3.64
N TYR A 82 15.78 2.77 -3.44
CA TYR A 82 14.89 1.62 -3.42
C TYR A 82 13.73 1.88 -4.38
N THR A 83 13.38 0.91 -5.20
CA THR A 83 12.23 1.02 -6.11
C THR A 83 11.11 0.21 -5.49
N VAL A 84 10.02 0.89 -5.11
CA VAL A 84 8.79 0.24 -4.67
C VAL A 84 8.04 -0.17 -5.92
N ASP A 85 7.73 -1.46 -6.03
CA ASP A 85 6.85 -2.02 -7.05
C ASP A 85 6.03 -3.11 -6.37
N LEU A 86 4.76 -2.78 -6.11
CA LEU A 86 3.85 -3.60 -5.34
C LEU A 86 2.52 -3.66 -6.06
N GLU A 87 2.06 -4.89 -6.32
CA GLU A 87 0.71 -5.15 -6.80
C GLU A 87 0.02 -6.13 -5.86
N ARG A 88 -1.08 -5.69 -5.26
CA ARG A 88 -1.86 -6.45 -4.27
C ARG A 88 -3.32 -6.47 -4.70
N THR A 89 -3.98 -7.62 -4.52
CA THR A 89 -5.41 -7.74 -4.75
C THR A 89 -6.08 -8.14 -3.45
N LEU A 90 -6.87 -7.22 -2.90
CA LEU A 90 -7.58 -7.38 -1.64
C LEU A 90 -9.04 -7.71 -1.90
N TYR A 91 -9.50 -8.87 -1.44
CA TYR A 91 -10.89 -9.28 -1.57
C TYR A 91 -11.72 -8.77 -0.38
N LEU A 92 -12.87 -8.18 -0.67
CA LEU A 92 -13.76 -7.67 0.37
C LEU A 92 -14.58 -8.81 0.96
N ALA A 93 -14.28 -9.19 2.19
CA ALA A 93 -15.05 -10.15 2.95
C ALA A 93 -16.18 -9.46 3.73
N ARG A 94 -17.37 -10.08 3.74
CA ARG A 94 -18.52 -9.60 4.54
C ARG A 94 -18.44 -10.01 6.01
N ASN A 95 -17.73 -11.09 6.29
CA ASN A 95 -17.62 -11.71 7.60
C ASN A 95 -16.31 -12.49 7.69
N GLU A 96 -15.92 -12.84 8.91
CA GLU A 96 -14.69 -13.60 9.20
C GLU A 96 -14.66 -14.94 8.44
N ALA A 97 -15.78 -15.65 8.35
CA ALA A 97 -15.84 -16.93 7.65
C ALA A 97 -15.54 -16.83 6.14
N GLU A 98 -15.96 -15.75 5.48
CA GLU A 98 -15.63 -15.52 4.06
C GLU A 98 -14.19 -15.03 3.90
N MET A 99 -13.70 -14.23 4.85
CA MET A 99 -12.31 -13.77 4.87
C MET A 99 -11.37 -14.95 4.94
N GLU A 100 -11.58 -15.85 5.90
CA GLU A 100 -10.78 -17.06 6.11
C GLU A 100 -10.78 -17.98 4.87
N ARG A 101 -11.89 -18.04 4.13
CA ARG A 101 -11.99 -18.78 2.87
C ARG A 101 -11.22 -18.12 1.73
N LEU A 102 -11.24 -16.79 1.66
CA LEU A 102 -10.55 -16.02 0.64
C LEU A 102 -9.04 -15.99 0.91
N ASP A 103 -8.62 -15.84 2.18
CA ASP A 103 -7.22 -15.93 2.62
C ASP A 103 -6.64 -17.35 2.44
N ALA A 104 -7.49 -18.38 2.48
CA ALA A 104 -7.07 -19.73 2.15
C ALA A 104 -6.71 -19.88 0.65
N LEU A 105 -7.04 -18.92 -0.21
CA LEU A 105 -6.64 -18.95 -1.62
C LEU A 105 -5.20 -18.43 -1.76
N PRO A 106 -4.32 -19.17 -2.46
CA PRO A 106 -2.93 -18.77 -2.61
C PRO A 106 -2.81 -17.44 -3.37
N GLY A 107 -2.16 -16.46 -2.77
CA GLY A 107 -1.93 -15.13 -3.36
C GLY A 107 -3.16 -14.22 -3.36
N SER A 108 -4.18 -14.56 -2.56
CA SER A 108 -5.35 -13.71 -2.32
C SER A 108 -5.30 -13.25 -0.87
N ASP A 109 -5.33 -11.94 -0.65
CA ASP A 109 -5.50 -11.36 0.68
C ASP A 109 -6.95 -10.92 0.80
N ALA A 110 -7.61 -11.26 1.91
CA ALA A 110 -8.95 -10.84 2.20
C ALA A 110 -8.96 -9.79 3.31
N ILE A 111 -9.75 -8.74 3.13
CA ILE A 111 -9.90 -7.69 4.13
C ILE A 111 -11.35 -7.56 4.57
N GLN A 112 -11.52 -7.25 5.85
CA GLN A 112 -12.81 -6.82 6.38
C GLN A 112 -13.05 -5.37 5.99
N ALA A 113 -13.79 -5.15 4.91
CA ALA A 113 -14.27 -3.82 4.60
C ALA A 113 -15.43 -3.43 5.53
N GLY A 114 -15.25 -2.35 6.28
CA GLY A 114 -16.32 -1.68 7.01
C GLY A 114 -17.24 -0.86 6.09
N GLU A 115 -17.93 0.11 6.68
CA GLU A 115 -18.77 1.08 5.94
C GLU A 115 -17.91 2.14 5.22
N THR A 116 -16.78 2.52 5.82
CA THR A 116 -15.80 3.45 5.25
C THR A 116 -14.41 2.84 5.25
N LEU A 117 -13.63 3.15 4.21
CA LEU A 117 -12.25 2.72 4.05
C LEU A 117 -11.42 3.88 3.53
N SER A 118 -10.30 4.16 4.18
CA SER A 118 -9.34 5.16 3.71
C SER A 118 -8.40 4.54 2.68
N LEU A 119 -8.52 4.96 1.42
CA LEU A 119 -7.65 4.46 0.35
C LEU A 119 -6.17 4.83 0.57
N VAL A 120 -5.94 5.98 1.20
CA VAL A 120 -4.58 6.45 1.53
C VAL A 120 -3.97 5.55 2.59
N GLU A 121 -4.66 5.33 3.71
CA GLU A 121 -4.15 4.48 4.79
C GLU A 121 -3.98 3.03 4.34
N LEU A 122 -4.90 2.52 3.50
CA LEU A 122 -4.80 1.19 2.92
C LEU A 122 -3.52 1.02 2.10
N VAL A 123 -3.22 2.00 1.24
CA VAL A 123 -1.98 1.99 0.46
C VAL A 123 -0.75 2.07 1.37
N GLU A 124 -0.76 2.92 2.40
CA GLU A 124 0.36 3.01 3.34
C GLU A 124 0.60 1.67 4.05
N ASP A 125 -0.47 0.99 4.49
CA ASP A 125 -0.37 -0.31 5.14
C ASP A 125 0.21 -1.38 4.20
N GLU A 126 -0.28 -1.45 2.96
CA GLU A 126 0.24 -2.39 1.95
C GLU A 126 1.71 -2.14 1.60
N VAL A 127 2.10 -0.87 1.46
CA VAL A 127 3.51 -0.52 1.24
C VAL A 127 4.35 -0.98 2.42
N LEU A 128 3.94 -0.65 3.66
CA LEU A 128 4.64 -1.08 4.87
C LEU A 128 4.73 -2.61 5.00
N LEU A 129 3.66 -3.32 4.69
CA LEU A 129 3.61 -4.79 4.70
C LEU A 129 4.49 -5.41 3.60
N SER A 130 4.67 -4.71 2.48
CA SER A 130 5.57 -5.12 1.40
C SER A 130 7.04 -4.85 1.70
N LEU A 131 7.33 -3.94 2.63
CA LEU A 131 8.71 -3.59 2.96
C LEU A 131 9.42 -4.77 3.63
N PRO A 132 10.69 -5.01 3.29
CA PRO A 132 11.48 -6.00 3.99
C PRO A 132 11.70 -5.59 5.44
N VAL A 133 11.54 -6.54 6.36
CA VAL A 133 11.72 -6.37 7.83
C VAL A 133 13.05 -5.70 8.21
N ALA A 134 14.08 -5.82 7.35
CA ALA A 134 15.32 -5.08 7.50
C ALA A 134 15.86 -4.62 6.13
N VAL A 135 15.84 -3.32 5.89
CA VAL A 135 16.41 -2.71 4.69
C VAL A 135 17.93 -2.57 4.89
N MET A 136 18.67 -3.48 4.27
CA MET A 136 20.14 -3.52 4.30
C MET A 136 20.70 -3.56 2.88
N HIS A 137 21.90 -3.01 2.67
CA HIS A 137 22.61 -3.29 1.42
C HIS A 137 22.90 -4.79 1.31
N ALA A 138 22.87 -5.30 0.09
CA ALA A 138 23.33 -6.66 -0.22
C ALA A 138 24.70 -6.92 0.43
N GLU A 139 24.94 -8.17 0.85
CA GLU A 139 26.16 -8.56 1.54
C GLU A 139 27.41 -8.04 0.79
N GLY A 140 28.24 -7.27 1.50
CA GLY A 140 29.47 -6.66 0.98
C GLY A 140 29.35 -5.25 0.39
N LYS A 141 28.16 -4.67 0.27
CA LYS A 141 27.97 -3.26 -0.16
C LYS A 141 27.80 -2.27 0.99
N CYS A 142 27.67 -2.74 2.23
CA CYS A 142 27.85 -1.87 3.38
C CYS A 142 29.35 -1.64 3.62
N PRO A 143 29.85 -0.40 3.57
CA PRO A 143 31.16 -0.10 4.11
C PRO A 143 31.06 -0.30 5.63
N VAL A 144 31.67 -1.36 6.15
CA VAL A 144 31.91 -1.49 7.60
C VAL A 144 33.17 -0.70 7.94
#